data_AF-K1MFH8-F1
#
_entry.id   AF-K1MFH8-F1
#
_cell.length_a   1.000
_cell.length_b   1.000
_cell.length_c   1.000
_cell.angle_alpha   90.00
_cell.angle_beta   90.00
_cell.angle_gamma   90.00
#
_symmetry.space_group_name_H-M   'P 1'
#
loop_
_entity.id
_entity.type
_entity.pdbx_description
1 polymer ?
#
loop_
_entity_poly.entity_id
_entity_poly.type
_entity_poly.pdbx_seq_one_letter_code
_entity_poly.pdbx_strand_id
1 'polypeptide(L)' 'MINLNSPDIMEAKEAARIWGVSESYVRKTISQSPQKFPEGTVRKFGKQWVVTTEGMEHATGKKDPRKVL' A
#
# COMPACT_ATOMS: atom_id res chain seq x y z
N MET A 1 -14.72 5.29 -14.20
CA MET A 1 -15.08 5.86 -12.87
C MET A 1 -14.30 5.09 -11.82
N ILE A 2 -13.67 5.77 -10.85
CA ILE A 2 -12.93 5.09 -9.77
C ILE A 2 -13.93 4.63 -8.70
N ASN A 3 -13.84 3.37 -8.27
CA ASN A 3 -14.64 2.84 -7.16
C ASN A 3 -13.88 3.01 -5.84
N LEU A 4 -14.28 3.99 -5.02
CA LEU A 4 -13.67 4.26 -3.71
C LEU A 4 -13.99 3.19 -2.65
N ASN A 5 -15.00 2.35 -2.89
CA ASN A 5 -15.33 1.21 -2.02
C ASN A 5 -14.49 -0.03 -2.36
N SER A 6 -13.53 0.07 -3.29
CA SER A 6 -12.67 -1.06 -3.63
C SER A 6 -11.79 -1.44 -2.42
N PRO A 7 -11.79 -2.72 -1.98
CA PRO A 7 -10.89 -3.18 -0.92
C PRO A 7 -9.41 -3.17 -1.35
N ASP A 8 -9.14 -2.92 -2.63
CA ASP A 8 -7.79 -2.79 -3.16
C ASP A 8 -7.17 -1.41 -2.93
N ILE A 9 -7.91 -0.44 -2.38
CA ILE A 9 -7.40 0.89 -2.03
C ILE A 9 -7.45 1.03 -0.50
N MET A 10 -6.30 1.28 0.11
CA MET A 10 -6.15 1.25 1.57
C MET A 10 -5.38 2.46 2.08
N GLU A 11 -5.70 2.90 3.29
CA GLU A 11 -4.77 3.75 4.05
C GLU A 11 -3.48 2.95 4.35
N ALA A 12 -2.34 3.62 4.33
CA ALA A 12 -1.03 3.01 4.60
C ALA A 12 -0.96 2.23 5.92
N LYS A 13 -1.62 2.71 6.97
CA LYS A 13 -1.66 2.02 8.27
C LYS A 13 -2.44 0.70 8.17
N GLU A 14 -3.58 0.71 7.48
CA GLU A 14 -4.38 -0.49 7.26
C GLU A 14 -3.66 -1.50 6.37
N ALA A 15 -3.02 -1.03 5.30
CA ALA A 15 -2.17 -1.86 4.45
C ALA A 15 -1.02 -2.51 5.24
N ALA A 16 -0.36 -1.76 6.14
CA ALA A 16 0.70 -2.30 6.98
C ALA A 16 0.20 -3.43 7.90
N ARG A 17 -0.99 -3.26 8.48
CA ARG A 17 -1.65 -4.28 9.31
C ARG A 17 -1.95 -5.54 8.50
N ILE A 18 -2.53 -5.39 7.30
CA ILE A 18 -2.87 -6.52 6.42
C ILE A 18 -1.61 -7.31 6.02
N TRP A 19 -0.51 -6.64 5.67
CA TRP A 19 0.75 -7.29 5.28
C TRP A 19 1.64 -7.74 6.46
N GLY A 20 1.25 -7.45 7.71
CA GLY A 20 2.05 -7.78 8.89
C GLY A 20 3.41 -7.08 8.92
N VAL A 21 3.47 -5.82 8.46
CA VAL A 21 4.68 -4.98 8.49
C VAL A 21 4.50 -3.79 9.43
N SER A 22 5.58 -3.05 9.73
CA SER A 22 5.47 -1.88 10.64
C SER A 22 4.50 -0.82 10.09
N GLU A 23 3.76 -0.13 10.95
CA GLU A 23 2.83 0.96 10.52
C GLU A 23 3.53 2.04 9.68
N SER A 24 4.82 2.29 9.92
CA SER A 24 5.63 3.27 9.19
C SER A 24 6.12 2.78 7.82
N TYR A 25 5.85 1.54 7.45
CA TYR A 25 6.48 0.84 6.32
C TYR A 25 6.31 1.59 5.00
N VAL A 26 5.06 1.93 4.62
CA VAL A 26 4.77 2.61 3.36
C VAL A 26 5.51 3.95 3.27
N ARG A 27 5.43 4.78 4.33
CA ARG A 27 6.11 6.07 4.40
C ARG A 27 7.63 5.93 4.28
N LYS A 28 8.23 5.00 5.02
CA LYS A 28 9.69 4.76 4.97
C LYS A 28 10.12 4.29 3.59
N THR A 29 9.37 3.36 3.00
CA THR A 29 9.65 2.83 1.67
C THR A 29 9.57 3.91 0.60
N ILE A 30 8.58 4.80 0.64
CA ILE A 30 8.52 5.96 -0.29
C ILE A 30 9.74 6.85 -0.13
N SER A 31 10.20 7.08 1.10
CA SER A 31 11.35 7.97 1.37
C SER A 31 12.70 7.34 0.99
N GLN A 32 12.84 6.02 1.11
CA GLN A 32 14.13 5.32 0.99
C GLN A 32 14.27 4.56 -0.33
N SER A 33 13.15 4.13 -0.92
CA SER A 33 13.10 3.29 -2.11
C SER A 33 11.79 3.52 -2.88
N PRO A 34 11.52 4.73 -3.37
CA PRO A 34 10.26 5.07 -4.05
C PRO A 34 9.96 4.17 -5.26
N GLN A 35 10.98 3.66 -5.94
CA GLN A 35 10.87 2.73 -7.06
C GLN A 35 10.21 1.38 -6.71
N LYS A 36 10.04 1.08 -5.41
CA LYS A 36 9.30 -0.10 -4.95
C LYS A 36 7.78 0.03 -5.13
N PHE A 37 7.28 1.24 -5.38
CA PHE A 37 5.88 1.46 -5.72
C PHE A 37 5.77 1.85 -7.19
N PRO A 38 5.11 1.06 -8.04
CA PRO A 38 4.81 1.45 -9.40
C PRO A 38 4.00 2.75 -9.46
N GLU A 39 4.12 3.50 -10.54
CA GLU A 39 3.39 4.76 -10.72
C GLU A 39 1.88 4.55 -10.55
N GLY A 40 1.22 5.45 -9.82
CA GLY A 40 -0.22 5.38 -9.55
C GLY A 40 -0.64 4.43 -8.43
N THR A 41 0.26 3.61 -7.88
CA THR A 41 -0.07 2.66 -6.80
C THR A 41 0.02 3.25 -5.39
N VAL A 42 0.59 4.44 -5.24
CA VAL A 42 0.70 5.14 -3.96
C VAL A 42 0.55 6.64 -4.13
N ARG A 43 -0.20 7.29 -3.24
CA ARG A 43 -0.41 8.75 -3.28
C ARG A 43 -0.64 9.34 -1.89
N LYS A 44 -0.14 10.54 -1.66
CA LYS A 44 -0.37 11.29 -0.42
C LYS A 44 -1.68 12.08 -0.52
N PHE A 45 -2.53 11.93 0.49
CA PHE A 45 -3.76 12.69 0.68
C PHE A 45 -3.71 13.39 2.04
N GLY A 46 -3.49 14.71 2.03
CA GLY A 46 -3.26 15.48 3.26
C GLY A 46 -2.06 14.94 4.05
N LYS A 47 -2.33 14.43 5.25
CA LYS A 47 -1.30 13.82 6.13
C LYS A 47 -1.15 12.32 5.93
N GLN A 48 -2.08 11.67 5.22
CA GLN A 48 -2.12 10.23 5.05
C GLN A 48 -1.54 9.80 3.71
N TRP A 49 -1.08 8.55 3.66
CA TRP A 49 -0.74 7.86 2.43
C TRP A 49 -1.83 6.84 2.12
N VAL A 50 -2.26 6.83 0.87
CA VAL A 50 -3.15 5.80 0.31
C VAL A 50 -2.33 4.95 -0.64
N VAL A 51 -2.50 3.64 -0.55
CA VAL A 51 -1.75 2.65 -1.30
C VAL A 51 -2.69 1.59 -1.85
N THR A 52 -2.40 1.07 -3.03
CA THR A 52 -3.15 -0.03 -3.63
C THR A 52 -2.62 -1.40 -3.18
N THR A 53 -3.43 -2.45 -3.34
CA THR A 53 -2.96 -3.84 -3.21
C THR A 53 -1.72 -4.09 -4.07
N GLU A 54 -1.75 -3.71 -5.35
CA GLU A 54 -0.62 -3.85 -6.28
C GLU A 54 0.66 -3.17 -5.74
N GLY A 55 0.53 -1.95 -5.22
CA GLY A 55 1.65 -1.22 -4.63
C GLY A 55 2.27 -1.98 -3.45
N MET A 56 1.44 -2.55 -2.58
CA MET A 56 1.92 -3.35 -1.46
C MET A 56 2.54 -4.67 -1.89
N GLU A 57 1.98 -5.36 -2.90
CA GLU A 57 2.56 -6.58 -3.44
C GLU A 57 3.95 -6.32 -4.03
N HIS A 58 4.11 -5.23 -4.78
CA HIS A 58 5.40 -4.86 -5.37
C HIS A 58 6.42 -4.44 -4.29
N ALA A 59 6.00 -3.65 -3.31
CA ALA A 59 6.91 -3.15 -2.27
C ALA A 59 7.41 -4.27 -1.32
N THR A 60 6.51 -5.20 -0.97
CA THR A 60 6.80 -6.26 0.00
C THR A 60 7.27 -7.56 -0.64
N GLY A 61 7.01 -7.77 -1.93
CA GLY A 61 7.20 -9.05 -2.61
C GLY A 61 6.23 -10.14 -2.18
N LYS A 62 5.16 -9.80 -1.43
CA LYS A 62 4.17 -10.75 -0.90
C LYS A 62 2.79 -10.45 -1.48
N LYS A 63 2.09 -11.49 -1.93
CA LYS A 63 0.68 -11.40 -2.36
C LYS A 63 -0.23 -10.96 -1.23
N ASP A 64 -1.35 -10.31 -1.58
CA ASP A 64 -2.37 -9.85 -0.62
C ASP A 64 -2.79 -10.97 0.33
N PRO A 65 -2.46 -10.89 1.64
CA PRO A 65 -2.77 -11.94 2.61
C PRO A 65 -4.28 -12.20 2.77
N ARG A 66 -5.15 -11.27 2.34
CA ARG A 66 -6.61 -11.47 2.37
C ARG A 66 -7.10 -12.40 1.26
N LYS A 67 -6.28 -12.62 0.24
CA LYS A 67 -6.63 -13.41 -0.97
C LYS A 67 -5.91 -14.76 -1.02
N VAL A 68 -5.04 -15.05 -0.05
CA VAL A 68 -4.41 -16.35 0.09
C VAL A 68 -5.38 -17.26 0.85
N LEU A 69 -5.87 -18.30 0.16
CA LEU A 69 -6.67 -19.39 0.73
C LEU A 69 -5.81 -20.28 1.65
#